data_AF-A0A0N1ESQ2-F1
#
_entry.id   AF-A0A0N1ESQ2-F1
#
_cell.length_a   1.000
_cell.length_b   1.000
_cell.length_c   1.000
_cell.angle_alpha   90.00
_cell.angle_beta   90.00
_cell.angle_gamma   90.00
#
_symmetry.space_group_name_H-M   'P 1'
#
loop_
_entity.id
_entity.type
_entity.pdbx_description
1 polymer ?
#
loop_
_entity_poly.entity_id
_entity_poly.type
_entity_poly.pdbx_seq_one_letter_code
_entity_poly.pdbx_strand_id
1 'polypeptide(L)'
;MYWGDSQLLRVFGAVQNSDHAQTWFVELIRKAKLLRIGIPDLLDMMGSEAGKQQLNERIALIASSESTLNATVYRSGTGTDDPGEKIDDYQINWSGIPAFMDAIDQRMAAVSGIPFTKIMGRSPGGMNATGDHDTDNWWDTVGDGQENETRPCLEQLDPILIRSAGAKNPDKVWWLWAPLRKPTEKEEAETFDLLMDAITKLIDTGMLPEEAMSRACRT
;
A
#
# COMPACT_ATOMS: atom_id res chain seq x y z
N MET A 1 6.72 -28.77 -19.04
CA MET A 1 7.58 -27.69 -18.53
C MET A 1 6.73 -26.92 -17.54
N TYR A 2 6.83 -27.23 -16.25
CA TYR A 2 5.94 -26.69 -15.22
C TYR A 2 6.74 -25.73 -14.36
N TRP A 3 6.79 -24.47 -14.78
CA TRP A 3 7.22 -23.38 -13.91
C TRP A 3 5.97 -22.81 -13.24
N GLY A 4 6.06 -22.52 -11.94
CA GLY A 4 4.96 -21.89 -11.21
C GLY A 4 4.68 -20.48 -11.75
N ASP A 5 3.42 -20.06 -11.67
CA ASP A 5 3.04 -18.70 -12.02
C ASP A 5 3.56 -17.71 -10.95
N SER A 6 4.00 -16.53 -11.38
CA SER A 6 4.60 -15.57 -10.46
C SER A 6 3.52 -14.73 -9.79
N GLN A 7 3.42 -14.83 -8.46
CA GLN A 7 2.54 -13.96 -7.66
C GLN A 7 2.87 -12.47 -7.88
N LEU A 8 4.14 -12.14 -8.14
CA LEU A 8 4.56 -10.76 -8.40
C LEU A 8 3.98 -10.23 -9.71
N LEU A 9 3.95 -11.03 -10.77
CA LEU A 9 3.37 -10.62 -12.05
C LEU A 9 1.87 -10.32 -11.95
N ARG A 10 1.14 -11.05 -11.09
CA ARG A 10 -0.29 -10.81 -10.83
C ARG A 10 -0.54 -9.42 -10.22
N VAL A 11 0.33 -8.98 -9.33
CA VAL A 11 0.16 -7.74 -8.56
C VAL A 11 0.83 -6.54 -9.23
N PHE A 12 1.78 -6.78 -10.12
CA PHE A 12 2.61 -5.76 -10.76
C PHE A 12 1.81 -4.61 -11.38
N GLY A 13 0.79 -4.92 -12.18
CA GLY A 13 -0.03 -3.88 -12.82
C GLY A 13 -0.80 -3.01 -11.83
N ALA A 14 -1.25 -3.56 -10.70
CA ALA A 14 -1.94 -2.80 -9.67
C ALA A 14 -0.99 -1.86 -8.91
N VAL A 15 0.24 -2.32 -8.64
CA VAL A 15 1.30 -1.50 -8.03
C VAL A 15 1.73 -0.37 -8.96
N GLN A 16 1.93 -0.66 -10.25
CA GLN A 16 2.21 0.38 -11.23
C GLN A 16 1.10 1.43 -11.29
N ASN A 17 -0.16 1.02 -11.31
CA ASN A 17 -1.26 1.99 -11.34
C ASN A 17 -1.28 2.92 -10.11
N SER A 18 -0.95 2.41 -8.92
CA SER A 18 -0.80 3.23 -7.71
C SER A 18 0.37 4.22 -7.83
N ASP A 19 1.55 3.75 -8.25
CA ASP A 19 2.73 4.60 -8.44
C ASP A 19 2.52 5.69 -9.50
N HIS A 20 1.88 5.35 -10.61
CA HIS A 20 1.52 6.28 -11.68
C HIS A 20 0.53 7.35 -11.19
N ALA A 21 -0.47 6.97 -10.38
CA ALA A 21 -1.43 7.92 -9.83
C ALA A 21 -0.76 8.97 -8.93
N GLN A 22 0.20 8.54 -8.10
CA GLN A 22 0.99 9.44 -7.26
C GLN A 22 1.88 10.36 -8.09
N THR A 23 2.59 9.80 -9.08
CA THR A 23 3.44 10.56 -10.01
C THR A 23 2.64 11.61 -10.77
N TRP A 24 1.50 11.24 -11.34
CA TRP A 24 0.63 12.18 -12.07
C TRP A 24 0.09 13.28 -11.18
N PHE A 25 -0.18 12.99 -9.91
CA PHE A 25 -0.62 14.02 -8.97
C PHE A 25 0.48 15.03 -8.63
N VAL A 26 1.72 14.57 -8.44
CA VAL A 26 2.87 15.47 -8.24
C VAL A 26 3.05 16.38 -9.46
N GLU A 27 2.94 15.82 -10.68
CA GLU A 27 2.97 16.61 -11.91
C GLU A 27 1.80 17.59 -12.01
N LEU A 28 0.62 17.20 -11.52
CA LEU A 28 -0.55 18.08 -11.48
C LEU A 28 -0.35 19.23 -10.50
N ILE A 29 0.26 18.99 -9.32
CA ILE A 29 0.65 20.05 -8.37
C ILE A 29 1.62 21.03 -9.02
N ARG A 30 2.63 20.52 -9.73
CA ARG A 30 3.60 21.35 -10.46
C ARG A 30 2.91 22.21 -11.54
N LYS A 31 1.86 21.69 -12.17
CA LYS A 31 1.08 22.40 -13.19
C LYS A 31 -0.05 23.26 -12.63
N ALA A 32 -0.44 23.08 -11.36
CA ALA A 32 -1.62 23.72 -10.81
C ALA A 32 -1.52 25.24 -10.72
N LYS A 33 -0.31 25.80 -10.70
CA LYS A 33 -0.05 27.23 -10.80
C LYS A 33 0.08 27.71 -12.25
N LEU A 34 -0.73 27.18 -13.15
CA LEU A 34 -0.65 27.58 -14.55
C LEU A 34 -1.17 29.00 -14.73
N LEU A 35 -0.24 29.95 -14.88
CA LEU A 35 -0.55 31.34 -15.21
C LEU A 35 -0.94 31.38 -16.70
N ARG A 36 -2.14 31.87 -17.02
CA ARG A 36 -2.53 32.03 -18.42
C ARG A 36 -2.50 33.50 -18.80
N ILE A 37 -1.74 33.83 -19.84
CA ILE A 37 -1.62 35.21 -20.33
C ILE A 37 -2.32 35.32 -21.67
N GLY A 38 -3.40 36.10 -21.70
CA GLY A 38 -4.08 36.52 -22.91
C GLY A 38 -3.45 37.79 -23.47
N ILE A 39 -2.84 37.71 -24.66
CA ILE A 39 -2.28 38.89 -25.35
C ILE A 39 -3.25 39.30 -26.48
N PRO A 40 -3.77 40.54 -26.48
CA PRO A 40 -4.57 41.06 -27.59
C PRO A 40 -3.71 41.28 -28.84
N ASP A 41 -4.31 41.17 -30.04
CA ASP A 41 -3.66 41.41 -31.35
C ASP A 41 -2.37 40.60 -31.61
N LEU A 42 -2.22 39.44 -30.96
CA LEU A 42 -1.06 38.55 -31.09
C LEU A 42 -0.73 38.20 -32.55
N LEU A 43 -1.75 38.02 -33.41
CA LEU A 43 -1.54 37.70 -34.83
C LEU A 43 -0.95 38.88 -35.61
N ASP A 44 -1.30 40.11 -35.26
CA ASP A 44 -0.80 41.32 -35.91
C ASP A 44 0.64 41.63 -35.47
N MET A 45 0.94 41.41 -34.19
CA MET A 45 2.32 41.44 -33.67
C MET A 45 3.21 40.36 -34.31
N MET A 46 2.67 39.17 -34.59
CA MET A 46 3.37 38.12 -35.34
C MET A 46 3.49 38.42 -36.84
N GLY A 47 2.76 39.40 -37.38
CA GLY A 47 2.80 39.80 -38.78
C GLY A 47 4.01 40.67 -39.15
N SER A 48 4.66 41.32 -38.19
CA SER A 48 5.81 42.21 -38.40
C SER A 48 7.06 41.73 -37.65
N GLU A 49 8.25 41.97 -38.23
CA GLU A 49 9.52 41.53 -37.63
C GLU A 49 9.83 42.29 -36.32
N ALA A 50 9.48 43.58 -36.26
CA ALA A 50 9.57 44.40 -35.04
C ALA A 50 8.57 43.95 -33.96
N GLY A 51 7.35 43.56 -34.32
CA GLY A 51 6.34 43.04 -33.39
C GLY A 51 6.74 41.70 -32.76
N LYS A 52 7.37 40.81 -33.53
CA LYS A 52 7.95 39.57 -33.01
C LYS A 52 9.07 39.82 -32.00
N GLN A 53 9.90 40.83 -32.24
CA GLN A 53 11.04 41.13 -31.38
C GLN A 53 10.58 41.73 -30.03
N GLN A 54 9.62 42.67 -30.06
CA GLN A 54 8.96 43.17 -28.86
C GLN A 54 8.24 42.06 -28.09
N LEU A 55 7.50 41.20 -28.79
CA LEU A 55 6.82 40.06 -28.17
C LEU A 55 7.82 39.10 -27.52
N ASN A 56 8.94 38.80 -28.17
CA ASN A 56 9.97 37.92 -27.62
C ASN A 56 10.69 38.51 -26.40
N GLU A 57 11.02 39.81 -26.40
CA GLU A 57 11.61 40.46 -25.23
C GLU A 57 10.64 40.51 -24.05
N ARG A 58 9.34 40.74 -24.34
CA ARG A 58 8.29 40.77 -23.33
C ARG A 58 8.01 39.38 -22.76
N ILE A 59 7.94 38.36 -23.62
CA ILE A 59 7.88 36.95 -23.22
C ILE A 59 9.15 36.57 -22.45
N ALA A 60 10.34 37.03 -22.83
CA ALA A 60 11.57 36.71 -22.10
C ALA A 60 11.60 37.35 -20.70
N LEU A 61 11.09 38.58 -20.54
CA LEU A 61 10.91 39.23 -19.25
C LEU A 61 9.90 38.47 -18.36
N ILE A 62 8.76 38.11 -18.94
CA ILE A 62 7.72 37.31 -18.27
C ILE A 62 8.27 35.92 -17.91
N ALA A 63 8.82 35.19 -18.87
CA ALA A 63 9.43 33.86 -18.71
C ALA A 63 10.61 33.85 -17.72
N SER A 64 11.45 34.89 -17.70
CA SER A 64 12.55 35.00 -16.72
C SER A 64 12.03 35.24 -15.30
N SER A 65 10.90 35.95 -15.17
CA SER A 65 10.17 36.12 -13.90
C SER A 65 9.36 34.85 -13.55
N GLU A 66 8.94 34.08 -14.56
CA GLU A 66 8.09 32.89 -14.50
C GLU A 66 8.81 31.53 -14.54
N SER A 67 10.14 31.48 -14.66
CA SER A 67 10.94 30.25 -14.52
C SER A 67 10.64 29.51 -13.18
N THR A 68 9.95 30.20 -12.27
CA THR A 68 9.44 29.71 -10.98
C THR A 68 7.98 29.17 -11.04
N LEU A 69 7.16 29.46 -12.06
CA LEU A 69 5.68 29.34 -11.99
C LEU A 69 4.94 28.61 -13.15
N ASN A 70 5.56 28.25 -14.28
CA ASN A 70 4.91 27.54 -15.42
C ASN A 70 3.68 28.25 -16.05
N ALA A 71 3.87 29.10 -17.06
CA ALA A 71 2.75 29.78 -17.75
C ALA A 71 2.43 29.26 -19.15
N THR A 72 1.26 29.67 -19.69
CA THR A 72 0.84 29.41 -21.07
C THR A 72 0.20 30.66 -21.69
N VAL A 73 0.65 31.01 -22.90
CA VAL A 73 0.18 32.20 -23.64
C VAL A 73 -0.88 31.80 -24.66
N TYR A 74 -1.97 32.56 -24.75
CA TYR A 74 -3.02 32.37 -25.75
C TYR A 74 -3.54 33.71 -26.29
N ARG A 75 -4.22 33.69 -27.44
CA ARG A 75 -4.83 34.89 -28.04
C ARG A 75 -6.04 35.31 -27.21
N SER A 76 -6.01 36.52 -26.63
CA SER A 76 -7.23 37.18 -26.14
C SER A 76 -8.02 37.74 -27.34
N GLY A 77 -9.33 37.87 -27.22
CA GLY A 77 -10.23 38.18 -28.34
C GLY A 77 -9.91 39.51 -29.04
N THR A 78 -10.53 39.72 -30.21
CA THR A 78 -10.49 41.00 -30.94
C THR A 78 -11.85 41.68 -30.83
N GLY A 79 -11.93 42.71 -29.98
CA GLY A 79 -13.13 43.54 -29.84
C GLY A 79 -12.89 44.70 -28.88
N THR A 80 -13.51 45.84 -29.18
CA THR A 80 -13.41 47.12 -28.45
C THR A 80 -13.90 47.07 -26.98
N ASP A 81 -14.40 45.91 -26.55
CA ASP A 81 -14.91 45.65 -25.20
C ASP A 81 -14.01 44.67 -24.38
N ASP A 82 -12.84 44.27 -24.89
CA ASP A 82 -11.94 43.32 -24.21
C ASP A 82 -10.79 44.06 -23.47
N PRO A 83 -10.64 43.92 -22.14
CA PRO A 83 -9.70 44.72 -21.36
C PRO A 83 -8.26 44.21 -21.50
N GLY A 84 -7.46 44.77 -22.41
CA GLY A 84 -5.99 44.69 -22.39
C GLY A 84 -5.38 43.28 -22.24
N GLU A 85 -4.11 43.22 -21.81
CA GLU A 85 -3.46 41.95 -21.47
C GLU A 85 -4.10 41.39 -20.19
N LYS A 86 -4.62 40.16 -20.29
CA LYS A 86 -5.32 39.50 -19.18
C LYS A 86 -4.47 38.38 -18.59
N ILE A 87 -4.27 38.44 -17.28
CA ILE A 87 -3.64 37.36 -16.51
C ILE A 87 -4.78 36.60 -15.82
N ASP A 88 -5.00 35.36 -16.24
CA ASP A 88 -5.96 34.43 -15.64
C ASP A 88 -5.23 33.42 -14.74
N ASP A 89 -5.55 33.45 -13.46
CA ASP A 89 -5.12 32.44 -12.49
C ASP A 89 -6.10 31.26 -12.51
N TYR A 90 -5.65 30.09 -12.97
CA TYR A 90 -6.47 28.88 -12.93
C TYR A 90 -6.41 28.23 -11.54
N GLN A 91 -7.51 28.28 -10.80
CA GLN A 91 -7.62 27.61 -9.51
C GLN A 91 -8.07 26.15 -9.68
N ILE A 92 -7.18 25.20 -9.39
CA ILE A 92 -7.54 23.77 -9.33
C ILE A 92 -8.26 23.49 -8.01
N ASN A 93 -9.42 22.83 -8.09
CA ASN A 93 -10.07 22.26 -6.92
C ASN A 93 -9.48 20.88 -6.61
N TRP A 94 -8.89 20.74 -5.43
CA TRP A 94 -8.26 19.51 -4.96
C TRP A 94 -9.21 18.55 -4.24
N SER A 95 -10.49 18.91 -4.11
CA SER A 95 -11.47 18.09 -3.41
C SER A 95 -11.62 16.71 -4.05
N GLY A 96 -11.53 15.65 -3.25
CA GLY A 96 -11.76 14.27 -3.71
C GLY A 96 -10.54 13.54 -4.25
N ILE A 97 -9.43 14.22 -4.53
CA ILE A 97 -8.20 13.54 -5.00
C ILE A 97 -7.62 12.60 -3.92
N PRO A 98 -7.52 12.98 -2.63
CA PRO A 98 -7.06 12.05 -1.60
C PRO A 98 -7.93 10.79 -1.50
N ALA A 99 -9.25 10.91 -1.63
CA ALA A 99 -10.17 9.77 -1.60
C ALA A 99 -9.99 8.85 -2.82
N PHE A 100 -9.73 9.44 -3.99
CA PHE A 100 -9.42 8.68 -5.20
C PHE A 100 -8.09 7.92 -5.09
N MET A 101 -7.05 8.54 -4.53
CA MET A 101 -5.77 7.88 -4.26
C MET A 101 -5.94 6.70 -3.31
N ASP A 102 -6.64 6.91 -2.19
CA ASP A 102 -6.93 5.84 -1.23
C ASP A 102 -7.69 4.67 -1.89
N ALA A 103 -8.59 4.95 -2.84
CA ALA A 103 -9.31 3.90 -3.56
C ALA A 103 -8.40 3.08 -4.50
N ILE A 104 -7.42 3.73 -5.15
CA ILE A 104 -6.42 3.02 -5.97
C ILE A 104 -5.54 2.13 -5.08
N ASP A 105 -5.10 2.65 -3.94
CA ASP A 105 -4.26 1.90 -3.01
C ASP A 105 -5.01 0.73 -2.36
N GLN A 106 -6.29 0.90 -2.06
CA GLN A 106 -7.17 -0.19 -1.61
C GLN A 106 -7.34 -1.27 -2.69
N ARG A 107 -7.48 -0.88 -3.96
CA ARG A 107 -7.52 -1.84 -5.07
C ARG A 107 -6.21 -2.62 -5.17
N MET A 108 -5.07 -1.96 -4.97
CA MET A 108 -3.77 -2.62 -4.97
C MET A 108 -3.65 -3.63 -3.82
N ALA A 109 -4.06 -3.26 -2.60
CA ALA A 109 -4.11 -4.18 -1.46
C ALA A 109 -5.04 -5.38 -1.71
N ALA A 110 -6.21 -5.15 -2.32
CA ALA A 110 -7.13 -6.23 -2.66
C ALA A 110 -6.54 -7.23 -3.68
N VAL A 111 -5.81 -6.76 -4.68
CA VAL A 111 -5.17 -7.62 -5.70
C VAL A 111 -3.95 -8.37 -5.13
N SER A 112 -3.23 -7.75 -4.20
CA SER A 112 -2.10 -8.41 -3.52
C SER A 112 -2.56 -9.50 -2.56
N GLY A 113 -3.78 -9.39 -2.01
CA GLY A 113 -4.27 -10.26 -0.94
C GLY A 113 -3.67 -9.91 0.42
N ILE A 114 -2.90 -8.82 0.52
CA ILE A 114 -2.33 -8.32 1.76
C ILE A 114 -3.24 -7.20 2.27
N PRO A 115 -3.65 -7.19 3.55
CA PRO A 115 -4.51 -6.15 4.07
C PRO A 115 -3.91 -4.75 3.90
N PHE A 116 -4.79 -3.79 3.59
CA PHE A 116 -4.40 -2.38 3.43
C PHE A 116 -3.69 -1.84 4.68
N THR A 117 -4.16 -2.22 5.86
CA THR A 117 -3.57 -1.85 7.15
C THR A 117 -2.12 -2.34 7.30
N LYS A 118 -1.76 -3.50 6.72
CA LYS A 118 -0.38 -4.03 6.71
C LYS A 118 0.50 -3.31 5.70
N ILE A 119 -0.01 -2.98 4.52
CA ILE A 119 0.75 -2.28 3.48
C ILE A 119 0.97 -0.80 3.85
N MET A 120 -0.09 -0.12 4.27
CA MET A 120 -0.11 1.34 4.44
C MET A 120 0.07 1.80 5.89
N GLY A 121 0.04 0.88 6.86
CA GLY A 121 0.21 1.22 8.30
C GLY A 121 -0.93 2.04 8.90
N ARG A 122 -2.05 2.17 8.19
CA ARG A 122 -3.26 2.87 8.64
C ARG A 122 -4.50 2.18 8.07
N SER A 123 -5.64 2.36 8.75
CA SER A 123 -6.93 1.95 8.20
C SER A 123 -7.34 2.88 7.04
N PRO A 124 -8.12 2.38 6.07
CA PRO A 124 -8.74 3.23 5.05
C PRO A 124 -9.53 4.37 5.71
N GLY A 125 -9.62 5.53 5.05
CA GLY A 125 -10.37 6.67 5.59
C GLY A 125 -11.85 6.34 5.81
N GLY A 126 -12.22 6.03 7.06
CA GLY A 126 -13.60 5.69 7.43
C GLY A 126 -13.68 4.82 8.68
N MET A 127 -13.90 5.47 9.83
CA MET A 127 -14.40 4.92 11.12
C MET A 127 -13.84 3.57 11.63
N ASN A 128 -13.10 3.64 12.75
CA ASN A 128 -13.03 2.59 13.81
C ASN A 128 -12.76 1.12 13.40
N ALA A 129 -12.15 0.84 12.26
CA ALA A 129 -11.59 -0.48 12.01
C ALA A 129 -10.24 -0.57 12.73
N THR A 130 -10.19 -1.22 13.90
CA THR A 130 -8.94 -1.45 14.67
C THR A 130 -7.90 -2.28 13.90
N GLY A 131 -8.29 -2.90 12.78
CA GLY A 131 -7.40 -3.73 11.97
C GLY A 131 -7.10 -5.10 12.58
N ASP A 132 -7.74 -5.44 13.71
CA ASP A 132 -7.56 -6.72 14.39
C ASP A 132 -8.08 -7.86 13.52
N HIS A 133 -9.31 -7.74 13.01
CA HIS A 133 -9.90 -8.72 12.08
C HIS A 133 -9.10 -8.85 10.77
N ASP A 134 -8.52 -7.76 10.28
CA ASP A 134 -7.64 -7.80 9.10
C ASP A 134 -6.34 -8.56 9.39
N THR A 135 -5.82 -8.45 10.61
CA THR A 135 -4.61 -9.15 11.04
C THR A 135 -4.87 -10.63 11.24
N ASP A 136 -6.01 -11.02 11.82
CA ASP A 136 -6.40 -12.42 11.97
C ASP A 136 -6.55 -13.11 10.62
N ASN A 137 -7.32 -12.51 9.69
CA ASN A 137 -7.47 -13.05 8.33
C ASN A 137 -6.14 -13.15 7.57
N TRP A 138 -5.21 -12.23 7.84
CA TRP A 138 -3.88 -12.28 7.25
C TRP A 138 -3.06 -13.44 7.80
N TRP A 139 -3.14 -13.72 9.09
CA TRP A 139 -2.50 -14.89 9.68
C TRP A 139 -3.06 -16.19 9.12
N ASP A 140 -4.37 -16.28 8.90
CA ASP A 140 -4.99 -17.46 8.26
C ASP A 140 -4.46 -17.64 6.83
N THR A 141 -4.41 -16.55 6.05
CA THR A 141 -3.87 -16.58 4.68
C THR A 141 -2.40 -17.04 4.64
N VAL A 142 -1.58 -16.55 5.59
CA VAL A 142 -0.17 -16.96 5.71
C VAL A 142 -0.05 -18.41 6.16
N GLY A 143 -0.88 -18.85 7.11
CA GLY A 143 -0.93 -20.23 7.59
C GLY A 143 -1.30 -21.21 6.47
N ASP A 144 -2.29 -20.85 5.65
CA ASP A 144 -2.68 -21.63 4.49
C ASP A 144 -1.54 -21.76 3.47
N GLY A 145 -0.81 -20.69 3.19
CA GLY A 145 0.37 -20.72 2.31
C GLY A 145 1.54 -21.53 2.90
N GLN A 146 1.73 -21.48 4.22
CA GLN A 146 2.71 -22.29 4.93
C GLN A 146 2.42 -23.78 4.79
N GLU A 147 1.15 -24.18 4.94
CA GLU A 147 0.75 -25.59 4.99
C GLU A 147 0.49 -26.19 3.60
N ASN A 148 -0.15 -25.45 2.70
CA ASN A 148 -0.59 -25.98 1.41
C ASN A 148 0.39 -25.71 0.26
N GLU A 149 1.23 -24.67 0.36
CA GLU A 149 2.19 -24.33 -0.69
C GLU A 149 3.63 -24.66 -0.27
N THR A 150 4.06 -24.16 0.90
CA THR A 150 5.47 -24.21 1.30
C THR A 150 5.86 -25.55 1.90
N ARG A 151 5.04 -26.11 2.81
CA ARG A 151 5.33 -27.41 3.44
C ARG A 151 5.52 -28.53 2.41
N PRO A 152 4.65 -28.74 1.42
CA PRO A 152 4.84 -29.84 0.47
C PRO A 152 6.13 -29.71 -0.35
N CYS A 153 6.59 -28.47 -0.59
CA CYS A 153 7.87 -28.20 -1.23
C CYS A 153 9.05 -28.52 -0.31
N LEU A 154 8.97 -28.11 0.96
CA LEU A 154 10.00 -28.40 1.97
C LEU A 154 10.07 -29.90 2.28
N GLU A 155 8.95 -30.60 2.41
CA GLU A 155 8.94 -32.05 2.68
C GLU A 155 9.60 -32.87 1.56
N GLN A 156 9.63 -32.35 0.33
CA GLN A 156 10.37 -32.96 -0.78
C GLN A 156 11.87 -32.64 -0.73
N LEU A 157 12.24 -31.43 -0.28
CA LEU A 157 13.63 -30.95 -0.24
C LEU A 157 14.38 -31.36 1.03
N ASP A 158 13.71 -31.34 2.18
CA ASP A 158 14.24 -31.61 3.51
C ASP A 158 14.98 -32.95 3.61
N PRO A 159 14.47 -34.08 3.05
CA PRO A 159 15.19 -35.34 3.10
C PRO A 159 16.56 -35.29 2.40
N ILE A 160 16.73 -34.38 1.44
CA ILE A 160 18.00 -34.17 0.72
C ILE A 160 18.88 -33.20 1.53
N LEU A 161 18.31 -32.07 1.95
CA LEU A 161 19.03 -31.03 2.69
C LEU A 161 19.56 -31.53 4.04
N ILE A 162 18.74 -32.23 4.83
CA ILE A 162 19.11 -32.76 6.15
C ILE A 162 20.21 -33.81 6.04
N ARG A 163 20.16 -34.67 5.01
CA ARG A 163 21.22 -35.66 4.75
C ARG A 163 22.51 -34.99 4.29
N SER A 164 22.42 -34.01 3.41
CA SER A 164 23.57 -33.23 2.94
C SER A 164 24.23 -32.44 4.08
N ALA A 165 23.48 -32.03 5.09
CA ALA A 165 23.99 -31.35 6.28
C ALA A 165 24.72 -32.28 7.27
N GLY A 166 24.78 -33.60 7.01
CA GLY A 166 25.49 -34.56 7.85
C GLY A 166 24.75 -34.97 9.12
N ALA A 167 23.41 -34.84 9.15
CA ALA A 167 22.61 -35.29 10.28
C ALA A 167 22.76 -36.81 10.51
N LYS A 168 23.09 -37.22 11.74
CA LYS A 168 23.29 -38.64 12.09
C LYS A 168 22.02 -39.50 11.93
N ASN A 169 20.85 -38.91 12.18
CA ASN A 169 19.54 -39.57 12.10
C ASN A 169 18.56 -38.65 11.37
N PRO A 170 18.68 -38.50 10.04
CA PRO A 170 17.90 -37.54 9.26
C PRO A 170 16.38 -37.79 9.39
N ASP A 171 15.98 -39.05 9.47
CA ASP A 171 14.56 -39.44 9.52
C ASP A 171 13.90 -39.18 10.90
N LYS A 172 14.67 -38.72 11.90
CA LYS A 172 14.16 -38.34 13.24
C LYS A 172 14.03 -36.83 13.42
N VAL A 173 14.48 -36.04 12.46
CA VAL A 173 14.38 -34.59 12.50
C VAL A 173 12.99 -34.19 12.02
N TRP A 174 12.29 -33.41 12.83
CA TRP A 174 10.97 -32.86 12.51
C TRP A 174 10.94 -31.38 12.84
N TRP A 175 10.03 -30.65 12.22
CA TRP A 175 9.87 -29.22 12.41
C TRP A 175 8.40 -28.83 12.38
N LEU A 176 8.09 -27.69 13.00
CA LEU A 176 6.78 -27.07 13.01
C LEU A 176 6.95 -25.60 12.61
N TRP A 177 5.92 -25.01 12.01
CA TRP A 177 5.90 -23.57 11.79
C TRP A 177 5.88 -22.85 13.13
N ALA A 178 6.61 -21.74 13.22
CA ALA A 178 6.49 -20.86 14.38
C ALA A 178 5.08 -20.25 14.42
N PRO A 179 4.49 -20.05 15.61
CA PRO A 179 3.15 -19.48 15.72
C PRO A 179 3.12 -18.06 15.14
N LEU A 180 2.14 -17.79 14.28
CA LEU A 180 1.94 -16.50 13.61
C LEU A 180 1.38 -15.42 14.55
N ARG A 181 0.64 -15.85 15.57
CA ARG A 181 0.04 -15.03 16.62
C ARG A 181 0.64 -15.42 17.96
N LYS A 182 1.04 -14.42 18.74
CA LYS A 182 1.32 -14.60 20.17
C LYS A 182 0.09 -14.15 20.95
N PRO A 183 -0.46 -14.98 21.84
CA PRO A 183 -1.56 -14.56 22.69
C PRO A 183 -1.11 -13.37 23.56
N THR A 184 -2.07 -12.54 23.94
CA THR A 184 -1.80 -11.45 24.88
C THR A 184 -1.72 -12.01 26.30
N GLU A 185 -1.08 -11.30 27.24
CA GLU A 185 -1.01 -11.71 28.66
C GLU A 185 -2.39 -12.01 29.25
N LYS A 186 -3.42 -11.27 28.80
CA LYS A 186 -4.80 -11.48 29.20
C LYS A 186 -5.35 -12.82 28.69
N GLU A 187 -5.14 -13.13 27.42
CA GLU A 187 -5.60 -14.40 26.82
C GLU A 187 -4.85 -15.60 27.39
N GLU A 188 -3.57 -15.45 27.71
CA GLU A 188 -2.80 -16.48 28.43
C GLU A 188 -3.38 -16.73 29.83
N ALA A 189 -3.72 -15.68 30.57
CA ALA A 189 -4.35 -15.80 31.88
C ALA A 189 -5.74 -16.44 31.80
N GLU A 190 -6.57 -16.05 30.82
CA GLU A 190 -7.89 -16.64 30.60
C GLU A 190 -7.79 -18.12 30.21
N THR A 191 -6.80 -18.48 29.37
CA THR A 191 -6.54 -19.88 28.99
C THR A 191 -6.11 -20.71 30.20
N PHE A 192 -5.26 -20.13 31.07
CA PHE A 192 -4.82 -20.77 32.29
C PHE A 192 -5.98 -21.00 33.27
N ASP A 193 -6.84 -20.00 33.46
CA ASP A 193 -8.01 -20.10 34.33
C ASP A 193 -8.98 -21.20 33.83
N LEU A 194 -9.25 -21.23 32.52
CA LEU A 194 -10.07 -22.28 31.90
C LEU A 194 -9.47 -23.68 32.09
N LEU A 195 -8.14 -23.80 31.99
CA LEU A 195 -7.43 -25.06 32.20
C LEU A 195 -7.51 -25.50 33.67
N MET A 196 -7.37 -24.58 34.62
CA MET A 196 -7.53 -24.86 36.05
C MET A 196 -8.96 -25.25 36.42
N ASP A 197 -9.95 -24.62 35.81
CA ASP A 197 -11.36 -24.99 35.93
C ASP A 197 -11.63 -26.40 35.38
N ALA A 198 -11.05 -26.74 34.23
CA ALA A 198 -11.15 -28.07 33.65
C ALA A 198 -10.49 -29.13 34.55
N ILE A 199 -9.32 -28.83 35.12
CA ILE A 199 -8.63 -29.70 36.08
C ILE A 199 -9.47 -29.89 37.34
N THR A 200 -10.04 -28.81 37.89
CA THR A 200 -10.87 -28.88 39.10
C THR A 200 -12.10 -29.76 38.86
N LYS A 201 -12.81 -29.58 37.74
CA LYS A 201 -13.93 -30.44 37.35
C LYS A 201 -13.53 -31.90 37.19
N LEU A 202 -12.36 -32.15 36.58
CA LEU A 202 -11.82 -33.48 36.41
C LEU A 202 -11.45 -34.15 37.74
N ILE A 203 -10.93 -33.40 38.71
CA ILE A 203 -10.70 -33.86 40.09
C ILE A 203 -12.03 -34.21 40.77
N ASP A 204 -13.03 -33.34 40.64
CA ASP A 204 -14.35 -33.52 41.26
C ASP A 204 -15.10 -34.74 40.71
N THR A 205 -14.85 -35.12 39.45
CA THR A 205 -15.42 -36.36 38.86
C THR A 205 -14.79 -37.65 39.40
N GLY A 206 -13.68 -37.57 40.17
CA GLY A 206 -12.99 -38.73 40.74
C GLY A 206 -12.29 -39.64 39.72
N MET A 207 -12.18 -39.19 38.45
CA MET A 207 -11.59 -39.99 37.36
C MET A 207 -10.06 -39.91 37.28
N LEU A 208 -9.42 -38.97 38.01
CA LEU A 208 -7.96 -38.85 38.05
C LEU A 208 -7.35 -39.53 39.28
N PRO A 209 -6.44 -40.51 39.09
CA PRO A 209 -5.61 -41.02 40.17
C PRO A 209 -4.73 -39.90 40.74
N GLU A 210 -4.70 -39.77 42.06
CA GLU A 210 -3.95 -38.74 42.79
C GLU A 210 -2.44 -38.73 42.44
N GLU A 211 -1.89 -39.89 42.06
CA GLU A 211 -0.50 -40.05 41.59
C GLU A 211 -0.20 -39.36 40.25
N ALA A 212 -1.17 -39.25 39.35
CA ALA A 212 -0.99 -38.60 38.05
C ALA A 212 -0.96 -37.07 38.21
N MET A 213 -1.75 -36.54 39.15
CA MET A 213 -1.80 -35.11 39.47
C MET A 213 -0.48 -34.63 40.11
N SER A 214 0.08 -35.37 41.06
CA SER A 214 1.33 -34.96 41.74
C SER A 214 2.55 -34.92 40.80
N ARG A 215 2.53 -35.70 39.71
CA ARG A 215 3.57 -35.69 38.68
C ARG A 215 3.45 -34.50 37.74
N ALA A 216 2.23 -34.07 37.40
CA ALA A 216 1.99 -32.94 36.50
C ALA A 216 2.32 -31.58 37.12
N CYS A 217 2.08 -31.39 38.42
CA CYS A 217 2.39 -30.12 39.12
C CYS A 217 3.89 -29.94 39.47
N ARG A 218 4.76 -30.90 39.15
CA ARG A 218 6.21 -30.85 39.45
C ARG A 218 7.09 -30.37 38.29
N THR A 219 6.49 -30.07 37.14
CA THR A 219 7.18 -29.55 35.94
C THR A 219 6.76 -28.11 35.68
#